data_AF-A0A2H3IZS7-F1
#
_entry.id   AF-A0A2H3IZS7-F1
#
_cell.length_a   1.000
_cell.length_b   1.000
_cell.length_c   1.000
_cell.angle_alpha   90.00
_cell.angle_beta   90.00
_cell.angle_gamma   90.00
#
_symmetry.space_group_name_H-M   'P 1'
#
loop_
_entity.id
_entity.type
_entity.pdbx_description
1 polymer ?
#
loop_
_entity_poly.entity_id
_entity_poly.type
_entity_poly.pdbx_seq_one_letter_code
_entity_poly.pdbx_strand_id
1 'polypeptide(L)'
;MSSSSSSSPACSQQEGDARSRTEKQSISEIIAETFPPFDHRTAVVEPFDNESKRDAEFLEKLNVMLLELVLEFHAWSTARPMHESDRTADALEKEVKAVVELEKEQEKTRQRLNDFVTRIKLALAALTGISG
;
A
#
# COMPACT_ATOMS: atom_id res chain seq x y z
N MET A 1 -10.25 -3.93 24.70
CA MET A 1 -10.20 -3.78 26.17
C MET A 1 -8.74 -3.50 26.51
N SER A 2 -8.40 -2.24 26.72
CA SER A 2 -7.02 -1.82 27.00
C SER A 2 -7.06 -0.93 28.22
N SER A 3 -6.46 -1.43 29.29
CA SER A 3 -6.42 -0.87 30.64
C SER A 3 -5.39 0.24 30.75
N SER A 4 -5.83 1.41 31.25
CA SER A 4 -4.95 2.53 31.59
C SER A 4 -4.29 2.28 32.95
N SER A 5 -2.96 2.15 32.97
CA SER A 5 -2.14 2.08 34.18
C SER A 5 -1.81 3.48 34.68
N SER A 6 -2.40 3.84 35.82
CA SER A 6 -2.07 5.01 36.65
C SER A 6 -0.63 4.88 37.17
N SER A 7 0.19 5.92 36.96
CA SER A 7 1.54 6.03 37.50
C SER A 7 1.61 7.23 38.45
N SER A 8 1.71 6.95 39.76
CA SER A 8 1.97 7.95 40.81
C SER A 8 3.45 8.34 40.83
N PRO A 9 3.80 9.62 41.08
CA PRO A 9 5.18 9.99 41.37
C PRO A 9 5.50 9.81 42.86
N ALA A 10 6.77 9.46 43.10
CA ALA A 10 7.35 9.02 44.34
C ALA A 10 7.44 10.12 45.41
N CYS A 11 7.23 9.70 46.66
CA CYS A 11 7.49 10.45 47.87
C CYS A 11 9.01 10.61 48.08
N SER A 12 9.52 11.84 48.08
CA SER A 12 10.87 12.16 48.54
C SER A 12 10.82 12.61 50.00
N GLN A 13 11.55 11.90 50.85
CA GLN A 13 11.80 12.25 52.25
C GLN A 13 12.70 13.48 52.33
N GLN A 14 12.36 14.42 53.23
CA GLN A 14 13.35 15.29 53.86
C GLN A 14 12.89 15.60 55.30
N GLU A 15 13.61 15.04 56.27
CA GLU A 15 13.52 15.37 57.70
C GLU A 15 14.26 16.68 57.99
N GLY A 16 13.82 17.43 59.02
CA GLY A 16 14.70 18.37 59.72
C GLY A 16 14.08 19.69 60.18
N ASP A 17 13.23 19.61 61.20
CA ASP A 17 13.26 20.45 62.41
C ASP A 17 13.17 22.00 62.31
N ALA A 18 12.02 22.56 62.71
CA ALA A 18 11.95 23.67 63.68
C ALA A 18 10.49 24.09 63.94
N ARG A 19 10.12 24.06 65.21
CA ARG A 19 8.90 24.64 65.80
C ARG A 19 8.48 25.97 65.14
N SER A 20 7.27 26.01 64.58
CA SER A 20 6.37 27.14 64.82
C SER A 20 4.92 26.66 64.81
N ARG A 21 4.28 26.86 65.97
CA ARG A 21 2.85 27.12 66.18
C ARG A 21 1.97 26.99 64.93
N THR A 22 1.02 26.05 64.98
CA THR A 22 -0.29 26.22 64.35
C THR A 22 -1.03 27.36 65.03
N GLU A 23 -0.57 28.61 64.83
CA GLU A 23 -1.47 29.74 64.91
C GLU A 23 -2.48 29.51 63.80
N LYS A 24 -3.73 29.25 64.19
CA LYS A 24 -4.86 29.33 63.28
C LYS A 24 -4.77 30.72 62.67
N GLN A 25 -4.20 30.83 61.46
CA GLN A 25 -4.18 32.07 60.71
C GLN A 25 -5.59 32.62 60.77
N SER A 26 -5.70 33.84 61.29
CA SER A 26 -7.00 34.47 61.47
C SER A 26 -7.71 34.42 60.12
N ILE A 27 -9.01 34.10 60.10
CA ILE A 27 -9.79 34.10 58.84
C ILE A 27 -9.62 35.46 58.13
N SER A 28 -9.43 36.53 58.90
CA SER A 28 -9.13 37.87 58.38
C SER A 28 -7.76 37.99 57.68
N GLU A 29 -6.77 37.19 58.07
CA GLU A 29 -5.43 37.15 57.46
C GLU A 29 -5.45 36.38 56.13
N ILE A 30 -6.17 35.26 56.08
CA ILE A 30 -6.37 34.46 54.85
C ILE A 30 -7.20 35.25 53.82
N ILE A 31 -8.19 36.02 54.26
CA ILE A 31 -8.99 36.88 53.37
C ILE A 31 -8.20 38.12 52.91
N ALA A 32 -7.21 38.56 53.70
CA ALA A 32 -6.33 39.67 53.34
C ALA A 32 -5.21 39.26 52.37
N GLU A 33 -4.89 37.96 52.24
CA GLU A 33 -3.99 37.48 51.21
C GLU A 33 -4.58 37.78 49.81
N THR A 34 -3.83 38.55 49.04
CA THR A 34 -4.16 38.83 47.65
C THR A 34 -3.67 37.66 46.80
N PHE A 35 -4.58 36.98 46.11
CA PHE A 35 -4.21 35.91 45.20
C PHE A 35 -3.24 36.43 44.12
N PRO A 36 -2.21 35.64 43.77
CA PRO A 36 -1.38 35.98 42.63
C PRO A 36 -2.25 36.10 41.37
N PRO A 37 -2.01 37.11 40.52
CA PRO A 37 -2.80 37.29 39.31
C PRO A 37 -2.65 36.07 38.40
N PHE A 38 -3.78 35.55 37.93
CA PHE A 38 -3.80 34.43 37.01
C PHE A 38 -3.35 34.88 35.61
N ASP A 39 -2.22 34.32 35.15
CA ASP A 39 -1.78 34.51 33.78
C ASP A 39 -2.50 33.53 32.84
N HIS A 40 -3.68 33.94 32.39
CA HIS A 40 -4.49 33.19 31.43
C HIS A 40 -3.80 32.95 30.10
N ARG A 41 -2.81 33.79 29.73
CA ARG A 41 -2.14 33.70 28.43
C ARG A 41 -1.28 32.45 28.35
N THR A 42 -0.41 32.24 29.33
CA THR A 42 0.47 31.06 29.39
C THR A 42 -0.28 29.81 29.81
N ALA A 43 -1.27 29.93 30.71
CA ALA A 43 -1.98 28.77 31.25
C ALA A 43 -3.04 28.19 30.30
N VAL A 44 -3.63 28.99 29.40
CA VAL A 44 -4.79 28.57 28.60
C VAL A 44 -4.64 28.93 27.12
N VAL A 45 -4.35 30.20 26.81
CA VAL A 45 -4.38 30.69 25.43
C VAL A 45 -3.26 30.07 24.59
N GLU A 46 -2.01 30.12 25.06
CA GLU A 46 -0.88 29.56 24.33
C GLU A 46 -0.95 28.05 24.10
N PRO A 47 -1.29 27.20 25.10
CA PRO A 47 -1.52 25.77 24.86
C PRO A 47 -2.60 25.50 23.82
N PHE A 48 -3.70 26.27 23.84
CA PHE A 48 -4.78 26.12 22.88
C PHE A 48 -4.37 26.52 21.46
N ASP A 49 -3.66 27.64 21.32
CA ASP A 49 -3.14 28.11 20.04
C ASP A 49 -2.12 27.11 19.46
N ASN A 50 -1.26 26.57 20.33
CA ASN A 50 -0.31 25.52 19.96
C ASN A 50 -1.03 24.24 19.50
N GLU A 51 -2.08 23.81 20.21
CA GLU A 51 -2.89 22.64 19.79
C GLU A 51 -3.53 22.87 18.43
N SER A 52 -4.16 24.03 18.25
CA SER A 52 -4.81 24.41 17.00
C SER A 52 -3.84 24.42 15.82
N LYS A 53 -2.60 24.85 16.05
CA LYS A 53 -1.53 24.81 15.06
C LYS A 53 -1.11 23.36 14.74
N ARG A 54 -0.93 22.51 15.75
CA ARG A 54 -0.58 21.09 15.54
C ARG A 54 -1.66 20.35 14.74
N ASP A 55 -2.93 20.64 15.02
CA ASP A 55 -4.05 20.05 14.30
C ASP A 55 -4.05 20.45 12.81
N ALA A 56 -3.78 21.72 12.53
CA ALA A 56 -3.66 22.21 11.16
C ALA A 56 -2.51 21.52 10.41
N GLU A 57 -1.33 21.43 11.03
CA GLU A 57 -0.16 20.73 10.45
C GLU A 57 -0.43 19.23 10.25
N PHE A 58 -1.12 18.59 11.18
CA PHE A 58 -1.50 17.18 11.07
C PHE A 58 -2.46 16.94 9.90
N LEU A 59 -3.50 17.78 9.76
CA LEU A 59 -4.46 17.67 8.65
C LEU A 59 -3.80 17.91 7.30
N GLU A 60 -2.90 18.89 7.21
CA GLU A 60 -2.12 19.15 6.00
C GLU A 60 -1.29 17.92 5.63
N LYS A 61 -0.55 17.35 6.59
CA LYS A 61 0.25 16.15 6.37
C LYS A 61 -0.60 14.95 5.96
N LEU A 62 -1.76 14.75 6.59
CA LEU A 62 -2.69 13.68 6.24
C LEU A 62 -3.18 13.83 4.80
N ASN A 63 -3.56 15.04 4.40
CA ASN A 63 -4.00 15.32 3.04
C ASN A 63 -2.91 15.03 2.01
N VAL A 64 -1.66 15.39 2.30
CA VAL A 64 -0.50 15.05 1.44
C VAL A 64 -0.34 13.54 1.31
N MET A 65 -0.31 12.82 2.43
CA MET A 65 -0.16 11.36 2.42
C MET A 65 -1.31 10.65 1.68
N LEU A 66 -2.54 11.13 1.85
CA LEU A 66 -3.70 10.60 1.16
C LEU A 66 -3.61 10.83 -0.35
N LEU A 67 -3.19 12.03 -0.76
CA LEU A 67 -3.02 12.35 -2.17
C LEU A 67 -1.92 11.50 -2.82
N GLU A 68 -0.78 11.31 -2.15
CA GLU A 68 0.29 10.42 -2.60
C GLU A 68 -0.23 9.00 -2.84
N LEU A 69 -0.94 8.43 -1.86
CA LEU A 69 -1.52 7.08 -1.97
C LEU A 69 -2.51 6.98 -3.14
N VAL A 70 -3.39 7.98 -3.31
CA VAL A 70 -4.36 8.00 -4.40
C VAL A 70 -3.66 8.08 -5.75
N LEU A 71 -2.60 8.88 -5.88
CA LEU A 71 -1.83 9.00 -7.11
C LEU A 71 -1.08 7.71 -7.45
N GLU A 72 -0.43 7.07 -6.47
CA GLU A 72 0.24 5.78 -6.66
C GLU A 72 -0.74 4.69 -7.08
N PHE A 73 -1.89 4.60 -6.40
CA PHE A 73 -2.94 3.65 -6.73
C PHE A 73 -3.53 3.91 -8.11
N HIS A 74 -3.75 5.17 -8.48
CA HIS A 74 -4.23 5.54 -9.81
C HIS A 74 -3.22 5.14 -10.89
N ALA A 75 -1.93 5.45 -10.71
CA ALA A 75 -0.88 5.07 -11.64
C ALA A 75 -0.80 3.56 -11.82
N TRP A 76 -0.87 2.80 -10.72
CA TRP A 76 -0.86 1.35 -10.78
C TRP A 76 -2.11 0.76 -11.44
N SER A 77 -3.30 1.21 -11.05
CA SER A 77 -4.57 0.71 -11.57
C SER A 77 -4.80 1.05 -13.04
N THR A 78 -4.22 2.15 -13.54
CA THR A 78 -4.29 2.51 -14.96
C THR A 78 -3.25 1.79 -15.81
N ALA A 79 -2.04 1.56 -15.29
CA ALA A 79 -1.00 0.82 -16.01
C ALA A 79 -1.27 -0.69 -16.07
N ARG A 80 -1.92 -1.25 -15.04
CA ARG A 80 -2.10 -2.69 -14.88
C ARG A 80 -2.92 -3.36 -16.00
N PRO A 81 -4.11 -2.87 -16.40
CA PRO A 81 -4.89 -3.47 -17.47
C PRO A 81 -4.13 -3.57 -18.78
N MET A 82 -3.36 -2.54 -19.14
CA MET A 82 -2.53 -2.52 -20.34
C MET A 82 -1.40 -3.56 -20.26
N HIS A 83 -0.68 -3.63 -19.14
CA HIS A 83 0.34 -4.65 -18.94
C HIS A 83 -0.22 -6.08 -18.98
N GLU A 84 -1.41 -6.30 -18.41
CA GLU A 84 -2.08 -7.61 -18.44
C GLU A 84 -2.57 -7.97 -19.86
N SER A 85 -3.09 -7.01 -20.62
CA SER A 85 -3.49 -7.24 -22.02
C SER A 85 -2.30 -7.55 -22.90
N ASP A 86 -1.20 -6.80 -22.76
CA ASP A 86 0.01 -6.99 -23.56
C ASP A 86 0.62 -8.37 -23.28
N ARG A 87 0.71 -8.75 -22.00
CA ARG A 87 1.19 -10.08 -21.62
C ARG A 87 0.32 -11.20 -22.19
N THR A 88 -1.00 -11.00 -22.23
CA THR A 88 -1.94 -11.96 -22.80
C THR A 88 -1.79 -12.04 -24.32
N ALA A 89 -1.63 -10.89 -24.98
CA ALA A 89 -1.40 -10.81 -26.42
C ALA A 89 -0.09 -11.51 -26.82
N ASP A 90 1.00 -11.28 -26.09
CA ASP A 90 2.29 -11.94 -26.31
C ASP A 90 2.19 -13.47 -26.15
N ALA A 91 1.41 -13.94 -25.18
CA ALA A 91 1.18 -15.36 -24.99
C ALA A 91 0.41 -15.95 -26.18
N LEU A 92 -0.66 -15.27 -26.62
CA LEU A 92 -1.43 -15.69 -27.79
C LEU A 92 -0.58 -15.70 -29.07
N GLU A 93 0.25 -14.68 -29.28
CA GLU A 93 1.12 -14.60 -30.46
C GLU A 93 2.09 -15.78 -30.51
N LYS A 94 2.64 -16.20 -29.36
CA LYS A 94 3.50 -17.38 -29.26
C LYS A 94 2.75 -18.67 -29.60
N GLU A 95 1.53 -18.82 -29.10
CA GLU A 95 0.70 -19.99 -29.41
C GLU A 95 0.34 -20.04 -30.90
N VAL A 96 -0.05 -18.92 -31.49
CA VAL A 96 -0.33 -18.82 -32.93
C VAL A 96 0.90 -19.19 -33.75
N LYS A 97 2.09 -18.67 -33.40
CA LYS A 97 3.34 -19.04 -34.08
C LYS A 97 3.64 -20.54 -33.97
N ALA A 98 3.39 -21.15 -32.81
CA ALA A 98 3.58 -22.57 -32.62
C ALA A 98 2.63 -23.41 -33.48
N VAL A 99 1.35 -23.00 -33.58
CA VAL A 99 0.36 -23.67 -34.45
C VAL A 99 0.76 -23.56 -35.92
N VAL A 100 1.16 -22.37 -36.39
CA VAL A 100 1.57 -22.16 -37.78
C VAL A 100 2.75 -23.06 -38.17
N GLU A 101 3.77 -23.18 -37.31
CA GLU A 101 4.90 -24.08 -37.61
C GLU A 101 4.49 -25.56 -37.58
N LEU A 102 3.57 -25.95 -36.70
CA LEU A 102 3.02 -27.31 -36.67
C LEU A 102 2.23 -27.64 -37.95
N GLU A 103 1.36 -26.74 -38.39
CA GLU A 103 0.60 -26.89 -39.64
C GLU A 103 1.52 -27.01 -40.86
N LYS A 104 2.60 -26.23 -40.88
CA LYS A 104 3.62 -26.28 -41.93
C LYS A 104 4.35 -27.63 -41.97
N GLU A 105 4.69 -28.21 -40.82
CA GLU A 105 5.29 -29.55 -40.76
C GLU A 105 4.29 -30.65 -41.15
N GLN A 106 3.02 -30.50 -40.77
CA GLN A 106 1.95 -31.40 -41.21
C GLN A 106 1.79 -31.37 -42.73
N GLU A 107 1.80 -30.19 -43.35
CA GLU A 107 1.67 -30.03 -44.80
C GLU A 107 2.86 -30.63 -45.55
N LYS A 108 4.10 -30.44 -45.04
CA LYS A 108 5.29 -31.13 -45.58
C LYS A 108 5.13 -32.65 -45.54
N THR A 109 4.59 -33.19 -44.45
CA THR A 109 4.36 -34.62 -44.29
C THR A 109 3.29 -35.12 -45.27
N ARG A 110 2.20 -34.36 -45.44
CA ARG A 110 1.15 -34.64 -46.42
C ARG A 110 1.70 -34.66 -47.85
N GLN A 111 2.56 -33.71 -48.21
CA GLN A 111 3.20 -33.66 -49.52
C GLN A 111 4.08 -34.89 -49.77
N ARG A 112 4.93 -35.26 -48.81
CA ARG A 112 5.78 -36.46 -48.91
C ARG A 112 4.96 -37.73 -49.12
N LEU A 113 3.83 -37.86 -48.43
CA LEU A 113 2.92 -38.98 -48.60
C LEU A 113 2.31 -39.00 -50.01
N ASN A 114 1.87 -37.85 -50.50
CA ASN A 114 1.31 -37.72 -51.85
C ASN A 114 2.34 -38.09 -52.94
N ASP A 115 3.58 -37.62 -52.78
CA ASP A 115 4.69 -37.97 -53.67
C ASP A 115 4.97 -39.47 -53.65
N PHE A 116 4.96 -40.09 -52.47
CA PHE A 116 5.12 -41.53 -52.31
C PHE A 116 4.01 -42.32 -53.02
N VAL A 117 2.74 -41.97 -52.77
CA VAL A 117 1.59 -42.61 -53.41
C VAL A 117 1.65 -42.47 -54.93
N THR A 118 2.05 -41.29 -55.43
CA THR A 118 2.21 -41.05 -56.87
C THR A 118 3.28 -41.96 -57.47
N ARG A 119 4.43 -42.11 -56.81
CA ARG A 119 5.50 -43.03 -57.25
C ARG A 119 5.03 -44.49 -57.27
N ILE A 120 4.27 -44.93 -56.25
CA ILE A 120 3.71 -46.29 -56.22
C ILE A 120 2.72 -46.50 -57.36
N LYS A 121 1.81 -45.55 -57.61
CA LYS A 121 0.86 -45.62 -58.73
C LYS A 121 1.57 -45.73 -60.08
N LEU A 122 2.62 -44.94 -60.30
CA LEU A 122 3.44 -44.99 -61.52
C LEU A 122 4.14 -46.34 -61.68
N ALA A 123 4.73 -46.87 -60.60
CA ALA A 123 5.38 -48.19 -60.63
C ALA A 123 4.37 -49.31 -60.92
N LEU A 124 3.19 -49.27 -60.30
CA LEU A 124 2.13 -50.24 -60.56
C LEU A 124 1.65 -50.18 -62.01
N ALA A 125 1.41 -48.99 -62.56
CA ALA A 125 1.02 -48.84 -63.96
C ALA A 125 2.08 -49.39 -64.93
N ALA A 126 3.37 -49.17 -64.63
CA ALA A 126 4.48 -49.72 -65.40
C ALA A 126 4.53 -51.26 -65.34
N LEU A 127 4.20 -51.86 -64.19
CA LEU A 127 4.20 -53.31 -64.00
C LEU A 127 2.97 -54.00 -64.60
N THR A 128 1.81 -53.34 -64.60
CA THR A 128 0.56 -53.94 -65.08
C THR A 128 0.26 -53.64 -66.54
N GLY A 129 1.03 -52.76 -67.19
CA GLY A 129 0.85 -52.42 -68.62
C GLY A 129 -0.45 -51.67 -68.93
N ILE A 130 -1.22 -51.28 -67.90
CA ILE A 130 -2.45 -50.50 -68.04
C ILE A 130 -2.04 -49.03 -68.15
N SER A 131 -1.61 -48.65 -69.35
CA SER A 131 -1.44 -47.24 -69.73
C SER A 131 -2.70 -46.81 -70.48
N GLY A 132 -3.54 -46.00 -69.82
CA GLY A 132 -4.78 -45.45 -70.34
C GLY A 132 -5.56 -44.75 -69.23
#